data_AF-A0A3N5V8F9-F1
#
_entry.id   AF-A0A3N5V8F9-F1
#
_cell.length_a   1.000
_cell.length_b   1.000
_cell.length_c   1.000
_cell.angle_alpha   90.00
_cell.angle_beta   90.00
_cell.angle_gamma   90.00
#
_symmetry.space_group_name_H-M   'P 1'
#
loop_
_entity.id
_entity.type
_entity.pdbx_description
1 polymer ?
#
loop_
_entity_poly.entity_id
_entity_poly.type
_entity_poly.pdbx_seq_one_letter_code
_entity_poly.pdbx_strand_id
1 'polypeptide(L)'
;MVEDRMCPFRLLPEPREKGISPAVAESCPNAEVALTGRLAEFRSALRQEIEAARRHAESFAVGLVHGRRIGPVAGSVHYVFELENALNLPGDAPGDLILPDREPLEVSVVAVDGMAITLSVPEDLGLTVPCARLHSDLTLLMRKLIERIETKADLPNVVGDRLLDADVHGSPAWVDEKPYGLNPEQNRALAASLGFRATFIQGPPGTGKSKTIGAIATALLRSDRSVLIVSHTNAAVDKALLEMNAYLDDEPRRQGLVIRVGDPRDIRLKERHPDLLLSTHAERRSQALADRRTGLHHVQEQCMEKVKALCKKIELHEWVCLAV
;
A
#
# COMPACT_ATOMS: atom_id res chain seq x y z
N MET A 1 2.80 -32.15 -36.39
CA MET A 1 1.55 -32.38 -35.64
C MET A 1 1.90 -32.56 -34.19
N VAL A 2 1.99 -31.44 -33.46
CA VAL A 2 1.97 -31.40 -32.00
C VAL A 2 1.11 -30.17 -31.73
N GLU A 3 -0.14 -30.42 -31.34
CA GLU A 3 -1.15 -29.38 -31.08
C GLU A 3 -0.83 -28.67 -29.77
N ASP A 4 -0.65 -27.36 -29.92
CA ASP A 4 -0.55 -26.35 -28.88
C ASP A 4 -1.90 -26.24 -28.15
N ARG A 5 -2.02 -26.85 -26.97
CA ARG A 5 -3.20 -26.67 -26.11
C ARG A 5 -3.04 -25.40 -25.30
N MET A 6 -3.37 -24.26 -25.92
CA MET A 6 -3.69 -23.03 -25.21
C MET A 6 -4.91 -23.27 -24.31
N CYS A 7 -4.74 -23.15 -22.99
CA CYS A 7 -5.83 -23.03 -22.04
C CYS A 7 -6.64 -21.74 -22.32
N PRO A 8 -7.97 -21.80 -22.50
CA PRO A 8 -8.77 -20.61 -22.66
C PRO A 8 -8.92 -19.90 -21.31
N PHE A 9 -8.50 -18.63 -21.26
CA PHE A 9 -8.77 -17.69 -20.18
C PHE A 9 -10.28 -17.65 -19.93
N ARG A 10 -10.74 -18.21 -18.81
CA ARG A 10 -12.15 -18.17 -18.41
C ARG A 10 -12.46 -16.76 -17.92
N LEU A 11 -13.06 -15.94 -18.78
CA LEU A 11 -13.64 -14.65 -18.41
C LEU A 11 -14.62 -14.87 -17.25
N LEU A 12 -14.33 -14.28 -16.10
CA LEU A 12 -15.28 -14.19 -14.99
C LEU A 12 -16.49 -13.37 -15.45
N PRO A 13 -17.73 -13.79 -15.16
CA PRO A 13 -18.91 -13.04 -15.56
C PRO A 13 -18.95 -11.69 -14.81
N GLU A 14 -19.26 -10.62 -15.54
CA GLU A 14 -19.50 -9.30 -14.96
C GLU A 14 -20.65 -9.35 -13.95
N PRO A 15 -20.51 -8.69 -12.78
CA PRO A 15 -21.61 -8.59 -11.84
C PRO A 15 -22.73 -7.72 -12.43
N ARG A 16 -23.92 -8.31 -12.55
CA ARG A 16 -25.15 -7.63 -12.96
C ARG A 16 -25.38 -6.39 -12.10
N GLU A 17 -25.40 -5.22 -12.73
CA GLU A 17 -25.88 -3.98 -12.12
C GLU A 17 -27.34 -4.16 -11.69
N LYS A 18 -27.57 -4.29 -10.38
CA LYS A 18 -28.88 -4.02 -9.80
C LYS A 18 -28.90 -2.56 -9.41
N GLY A 19 -29.68 -1.77 -10.16
CA GLY A 19 -30.00 -0.39 -9.81
C GLY A 19 -30.63 -0.33 -8.42
N ILE A 20 -29.88 0.24 -7.47
CA ILE A 20 -30.39 0.70 -6.19
C ILE A 20 -30.13 2.21 -6.21
N SER A 21 -31.19 2.98 -6.40
CA SER A 21 -31.18 4.42 -6.14
C SER A 21 -30.87 4.63 -4.64
N PRO A 22 -29.85 5.43 -4.28
CA PRO A 22 -29.71 5.83 -2.90
C PRO A 22 -30.69 6.99 -2.67
N ALA A 23 -31.79 6.69 -1.97
CA ALA A 23 -32.48 7.71 -1.20
C ALA A 23 -31.44 8.33 -0.26
N VAL A 24 -31.24 9.64 -0.39
CA VAL A 24 -30.39 10.43 0.49
C VAL A 24 -31.03 10.39 1.88
N ALA A 25 -30.59 9.44 2.69
CA ALA A 25 -30.82 9.48 4.12
C ALA A 25 -29.81 10.48 4.69
N GLU A 26 -30.30 11.66 5.06
CA GLU A 26 -29.59 12.59 5.93
C GLU A 26 -29.27 11.85 7.24
N SER A 27 -28.04 11.32 7.34
CA SER A 27 -27.56 10.69 8.57
C SER A 27 -27.10 11.78 9.53
N CYS A 28 -27.74 11.89 10.68
CA CYS A 28 -27.30 12.71 11.80
C CYS A 28 -25.82 12.45 12.14
N PRO A 29 -24.95 13.46 12.18
CA PRO A 29 -23.55 13.30 12.56
C PRO A 29 -23.46 13.21 14.10
N ASN A 30 -23.61 12.00 14.66
CA ASN A 30 -23.14 11.55 16.00
C ASN A 30 -23.97 10.39 16.61
N ALA A 31 -24.47 9.44 15.82
CA ALA A 31 -24.94 8.19 16.41
C ALA A 31 -23.71 7.34 16.80
N GLU A 32 -23.31 7.40 18.07
CA GLU A 32 -22.19 6.62 18.59
C GLU A 32 -22.48 5.11 18.44
N VAL A 33 -21.60 4.38 17.76
CA VAL A 33 -21.77 2.94 17.54
C VAL A 33 -21.80 2.22 18.90
N ALA A 34 -22.84 1.44 19.15
CA ALA A 34 -22.95 0.65 20.37
C ALA A 34 -21.96 -0.52 20.32
N LEU A 35 -20.90 -0.44 21.11
CA LEU A 35 -19.90 -1.50 21.25
C LEU A 35 -20.09 -2.23 22.57
N THR A 36 -19.77 -3.51 22.61
CA THR A 36 -19.80 -4.33 23.84
C THR A 36 -18.48 -5.04 24.08
N GLY A 37 -18.24 -5.43 25.33
CA GLY A 37 -17.04 -6.17 25.75
C GLY A 37 -15.72 -5.48 25.38
N ARG A 38 -14.77 -6.25 24.86
CA ARG A 38 -13.39 -5.82 24.56
C ARG A 38 -13.31 -4.67 23.54
N LEU A 39 -14.22 -4.62 22.56
CA LEU A 39 -14.22 -3.54 21.57
C LEU A 39 -14.56 -2.18 22.21
N ALA A 40 -15.48 -2.17 23.17
CA ALA A 40 -15.80 -0.97 23.95
C ALA A 40 -14.61 -0.54 24.82
N GLU A 41 -13.93 -1.49 25.46
CA GLU A 41 -12.71 -1.24 26.25
C GLU A 41 -11.59 -0.64 25.38
N PHE A 42 -11.31 -1.22 24.21
CA PHE A 42 -10.31 -0.69 23.29
C PHE A 42 -10.64 0.72 22.80
N ARG A 43 -11.90 0.99 22.44
CA ARG A 43 -12.31 2.35 22.05
C ARG A 43 -12.09 3.34 23.19
N SER A 44 -12.46 2.97 24.41
CA SER A 44 -12.27 3.81 25.59
C SER A 44 -10.78 4.09 25.84
N ALA A 45 -9.93 3.07 25.80
CA ALA A 45 -8.49 3.22 25.99
C ALA A 45 -7.87 4.12 24.91
N LEU A 46 -8.21 3.93 23.64
CA LEU A 46 -7.74 4.78 22.54
C LEU A 46 -8.18 6.23 22.71
N ARG A 47 -9.41 6.49 23.17
CA ARG A 47 -9.88 7.86 23.44
C ARG A 47 -9.12 8.52 24.59
N GLN A 48 -8.81 7.78 25.65
CA GLN A 48 -8.00 8.27 26.76
C GLN A 48 -6.58 8.62 26.29
N GLU A 49 -5.99 7.80 25.44
CA GLU A 49 -4.66 8.05 24.86
C GLU A 49 -4.68 9.25 23.90
N ILE A 50 -5.73 9.42 23.09
CA ILE A 50 -5.93 10.62 22.25
C ILE A 50 -5.99 11.88 23.12
N GLU A 51 -6.75 11.86 24.21
CA GLU A 51 -6.89 12.99 25.12
C GLU A 51 -5.57 13.29 25.85
N ALA A 52 -4.81 12.26 26.23
CA ALA A 52 -3.47 12.42 26.77
C ALA A 52 -2.52 13.03 25.74
N ALA A 53 -2.48 12.50 24.51
CA ALA A 53 -1.63 12.99 23.44
C ALA A 53 -1.95 14.45 23.08
N ARG A 54 -3.23 14.84 22.98
CA ARG A 54 -3.64 16.23 22.70
C ARG A 54 -3.14 17.22 23.75
N ARG A 55 -3.27 16.88 25.03
CA ARG A 55 -2.76 17.70 26.14
C ARG A 55 -1.24 17.91 26.09
N HIS A 56 -0.51 16.95 25.51
CA HIS A 56 0.93 17.09 25.32
C HIS A 56 1.25 17.82 24.02
N ALA A 57 0.50 17.61 22.94
CA ALA A 57 0.83 18.04 21.57
C ALA A 57 0.87 19.56 21.35
N GLU A 58 0.12 20.35 22.14
CA GLU A 58 0.24 21.82 22.16
C GLU A 58 1.68 22.29 22.47
N SER A 59 2.51 21.43 23.07
CA SER A 59 3.90 21.70 23.42
C SER A 59 4.93 21.27 22.35
N PHE A 60 4.52 20.56 21.28
CA PHE A 60 5.43 19.85 20.36
C PHE A 60 5.34 20.27 18.88
N ALA A 61 4.63 21.35 18.55
CA ALA A 61 4.63 21.87 17.18
C ALA A 61 6.05 22.28 16.75
N VAL A 62 6.52 21.72 15.63
CA VAL A 62 7.86 22.00 15.11
C VAL A 62 7.79 23.11 14.07
N GLY A 63 8.55 24.17 14.29
CA GLY A 63 8.73 25.24 13.30
C GLY A 63 9.57 24.75 12.13
N LEU A 64 9.09 25.02 10.92
CA LEU A 64 9.74 24.70 9.66
C LEU A 64 9.99 25.99 8.88
N VAL A 65 11.19 26.14 8.32
CA VAL A 65 11.60 27.31 7.54
C VAL A 65 12.26 26.90 6.22
N HIS A 66 12.34 27.84 5.29
CA HIS A 66 13.06 27.68 4.01
C HIS A 66 12.63 26.44 3.21
N GLY A 67 11.33 26.15 3.19
CA GLY A 67 10.76 25.05 2.43
C GLY A 67 11.08 25.18 0.94
N ARG A 68 11.61 24.11 0.33
CA ARG A 68 11.91 24.04 -1.11
C ARG A 68 11.31 22.80 -1.72
N ARG A 69 10.72 22.96 -2.91
CA ARG A 69 10.20 21.83 -3.69
C ARG A 69 11.35 20.99 -4.23
N ILE A 70 11.30 19.67 -3.99
CA ILE A 70 12.21 18.70 -4.60
C ILE A 70 11.65 18.25 -5.95
N GLY A 71 10.36 17.90 -5.99
CA GLY A 71 9.69 17.45 -7.21
C GLY A 71 8.46 16.57 -6.95
N PRO A 72 7.68 16.26 -8.00
CA PRO A 72 6.53 15.36 -7.91
C PRO A 72 6.98 13.90 -7.78
N VAL A 73 6.29 13.12 -6.95
CA VAL A 73 6.50 11.67 -6.77
C VAL A 73 5.14 11.00 -6.60
N ALA A 74 4.79 10.04 -7.46
CA ALA A 74 3.62 9.16 -7.31
C ALA A 74 2.27 9.86 -6.96
N GLY A 75 2.05 11.08 -7.46
CA GLY A 75 0.81 11.84 -7.21
C GLY A 75 0.86 12.80 -6.01
N SER A 76 1.98 12.88 -5.29
CA SER A 76 2.28 13.90 -4.29
C SER A 76 3.48 14.77 -4.73
N VAL A 77 3.76 15.82 -3.98
CA VAL A 77 4.93 16.71 -4.19
C VAL A 77 5.80 16.69 -2.94
N HIS A 78 7.09 16.44 -3.13
CA HIS A 78 8.03 16.42 -2.02
C HIS A 78 8.63 17.81 -1.77
N TYR A 79 8.67 18.19 -0.50
CA TYR A 79 9.29 19.42 -0.01
C TYR A 79 10.33 19.10 1.04
N VAL A 80 11.47 19.78 0.99
CA VAL A 80 12.45 19.79 2.09
C VAL A 80 12.32 21.09 2.87
N PHE A 81 12.28 21.00 4.19
CA PHE A 81 12.27 22.13 5.11
C PHE A 81 13.46 22.05 6.05
N GLU A 82 13.91 23.19 6.52
CA GLU A 82 14.84 23.31 7.65
C GLU A 82 14.02 23.39 8.95
N LEU A 83 14.46 22.66 9.96
CA LEU A 83 13.86 22.64 11.29
C LEU A 83 14.36 23.84 12.08
N GLU A 84 13.46 24.62 12.69
CA GLU A 84 13.85 25.69 13.63
C GLU A 84 14.50 25.10 14.90
N ASN A 85 14.10 23.88 15.28
CA ASN A 85 14.64 23.18 16.44
C ASN A 85 14.57 21.65 16.25
N ALA A 86 15.63 20.94 16.62
CA ALA A 86 15.74 19.48 16.52
C ALA A 86 15.16 18.71 17.72
N LEU A 87 14.70 19.40 18.77
CA LEU A 87 14.32 18.74 20.03
C LEU A 87 13.10 17.81 19.92
N ASN A 88 12.26 17.96 18.89
CA ASN A 88 11.01 17.23 18.72
C ASN A 88 10.80 16.70 17.30
N LEU A 89 11.75 15.92 16.77
CA LEU A 89 11.64 15.36 15.42
C LEU A 89 10.40 14.45 15.31
N PRO A 90 9.48 14.72 14.37
CA PRO A 90 8.45 13.76 14.02
C PRO A 90 9.12 12.49 13.47
N GLY A 91 8.63 11.32 13.87
CA GLY A 91 8.97 10.06 13.20
C GLY A 91 8.35 9.97 11.80
N ASP A 92 8.25 8.76 11.25
CA ASP A 92 7.64 8.47 9.94
C ASP A 92 6.10 8.67 9.93
N ALA A 93 5.56 9.25 10.99
CA ALA A 93 4.13 9.41 11.16
C ALA A 93 3.60 10.54 10.26
N PRO A 94 2.38 10.40 9.72
CA PRO A 94 1.67 11.52 9.15
C PRO A 94 1.44 12.62 10.19
N GLY A 95 1.36 13.86 9.74
CA GLY A 95 1.10 15.03 10.56
C GLY A 95 0.42 16.13 9.78
N ASP A 96 0.01 17.16 10.49
CA ASP A 96 -0.66 18.31 9.90
C ASP A 96 0.36 19.42 9.63
N LEU A 97 0.54 19.76 8.35
CA LEU A 97 1.30 20.93 7.94
C LEU A 97 0.41 22.16 7.99
N ILE A 98 0.70 23.03 8.96
CA ILE A 98 0.00 24.29 9.19
C ILE A 98 0.74 25.40 8.45
N LEU A 99 0.03 26.06 7.55
CA LEU A 99 0.51 27.21 6.78
C LEU A 99 -0.35 28.43 7.18
N PRO A 100 0.19 29.67 7.14
CA PRO A 100 -0.47 30.85 7.72
C PRO A 100 -1.89 31.13 7.22
N ASP A 101 -2.16 30.86 5.94
CA ASP A 101 -3.38 31.34 5.25
C ASP A 101 -4.25 30.21 4.68
N ARG A 102 -4.26 29.03 5.32
CA ARG A 102 -4.99 27.87 4.80
C ARG A 102 -5.29 26.82 5.87
N GLU A 103 -6.21 25.92 5.53
CA GLU A 103 -6.48 24.74 6.35
C GLU A 103 -5.24 23.83 6.45
N PRO A 104 -5.06 23.15 7.60
CA PRO A 104 -3.97 22.20 7.78
C PRO A 104 -4.01 21.08 6.73
N LEU A 105 -2.84 20.73 6.21
CA LEU A 105 -2.70 19.64 5.25
C LEU A 105 -2.18 18.38 5.93
N GLU A 106 -2.85 17.24 5.70
CA GLU A 106 -2.30 15.93 6.08
C GLU A 106 -1.09 15.62 5.18
N VAL A 107 0.10 15.60 5.77
CA VAL A 107 1.38 15.31 5.12
C VAL A 107 2.03 14.09 5.76
N SER A 108 2.98 13.46 5.06
CA SER A 108 3.77 12.36 5.62
C SER A 108 5.27 12.68 5.62
N VAL A 109 5.97 12.22 6.66
CA VAL A 109 7.42 12.43 6.78
C VAL A 109 8.16 11.36 6.00
N VAL A 110 8.80 11.79 4.90
CA VAL A 110 9.57 10.91 4.01
C VAL A 110 10.94 10.63 4.58
N ALA A 111 11.63 11.66 5.08
CA ALA A 111 12.98 11.57 5.62
C ALA A 111 13.23 12.67 6.66
N VAL A 112 14.10 12.38 7.62
CA VAL A 112 14.66 13.37 8.56
C VAL A 112 16.17 13.15 8.56
N ASP A 113 16.93 14.18 8.21
CA ASP A 113 18.39 14.17 8.18
C ASP A 113 18.94 15.43 8.85
N GLY A 114 19.40 15.29 10.10
CA GLY A 114 19.87 16.40 10.92
C GLY A 114 18.81 17.48 11.12
N MET A 115 19.06 18.68 10.57
CA MET A 115 18.16 19.83 10.61
C MET A 115 17.24 19.92 9.38
N ALA A 116 17.27 18.94 8.48
CA ALA A 116 16.41 18.90 7.30
C ALA A 116 15.33 17.82 7.47
N ILE A 117 14.09 18.18 7.12
CA ILE A 117 12.95 17.26 7.05
C ILE A 117 12.36 17.27 5.66
N THR A 118 12.11 16.09 5.10
CA THR A 118 11.43 15.91 3.81
C THR A 118 10.00 15.45 4.04
N LEU A 119 9.04 16.19 3.52
CA LEU A 119 7.61 15.93 3.61
C LEU A 119 7.05 15.58 2.23
N SER A 120 6.17 14.58 2.18
CA SER A 120 5.31 14.32 1.04
C SER A 120 3.99 15.05 1.26
N VAL A 121 3.68 15.98 0.36
CA VAL A 121 2.51 16.86 0.42
C VAL A 121 1.54 16.47 -0.71
N PRO A 122 0.23 16.35 -0.47
CA PRO A 122 -0.73 15.90 -1.48
C PRO A 122 -0.93 16.88 -2.65
N GLU A 123 -0.49 18.12 -2.51
CA GLU A 123 -0.64 19.19 -3.50
C GLU A 123 0.63 20.04 -3.63
N ASP A 124 0.73 20.79 -4.73
CA ASP A 124 1.87 21.68 -5.01
C ASP A 124 1.69 23.01 -4.27
N LEU A 125 2.58 23.29 -3.32
CA LEU A 125 2.66 24.52 -2.53
C LEU A 125 3.46 25.63 -3.22
N GLY A 126 3.87 25.43 -4.48
CA GLY A 126 4.78 26.30 -5.21
C GLY A 126 6.25 25.90 -5.04
N LEU A 127 7.16 26.74 -5.56
CA LEU A 127 8.60 26.45 -5.54
C LEU A 127 9.22 26.57 -4.14
N THR A 128 8.69 27.46 -3.31
CA THR A 128 9.23 27.79 -1.99
C THR A 128 8.13 28.05 -0.98
N VAL A 129 8.33 27.59 0.25
CA VAL A 129 7.43 27.80 1.40
C VAL A 129 8.25 28.49 2.50
N PRO A 130 8.03 29.79 2.79
CA PRO A 130 8.89 30.55 3.69
C PRO A 130 8.94 29.99 5.11
N CYS A 131 7.76 29.68 5.67
CA CYS A 131 7.61 29.07 6.98
C CYS A 131 6.36 28.19 7.02
N ALA A 132 6.40 27.18 7.88
CA ALA A 132 5.28 26.31 8.18
C ALA A 132 5.43 25.78 9.62
N ARG A 133 4.36 25.21 10.17
CA ARG A 133 4.43 24.44 11.41
C ARG A 133 3.99 23.02 11.13
N LEU A 134 4.79 22.06 11.57
CA LEU A 134 4.41 20.67 11.51
C LEU A 134 3.92 20.24 12.89
N HIS A 135 2.64 19.89 12.93
CA HIS A 135 2.06 19.24 14.07
C HIS A 135 2.09 17.73 13.81
N SER A 136 2.90 17.00 14.57
CA SER A 136 2.82 15.54 14.59
C SER A 136 1.44 15.14 15.10
N ASP A 137 0.56 14.64 14.23
CA ASP A 137 -0.72 14.10 14.68
C ASP A 137 -0.50 12.71 15.28
N LEU A 138 0.00 12.70 16.53
CA LEU A 138 0.14 11.49 17.34
C LEU A 138 -1.19 10.74 17.49
N THR A 139 -2.32 11.41 17.20
CA THR A 139 -3.66 10.87 17.39
C THR A 139 -4.30 10.31 16.13
N LEU A 140 -3.74 10.54 14.94
CA LEU A 140 -4.32 10.08 13.67
C LEU A 140 -4.50 8.56 13.65
N LEU A 141 -3.43 7.82 13.98
CA LEU A 141 -3.46 6.35 13.96
C LEU A 141 -4.51 5.82 14.95
N MET A 142 -4.61 6.45 16.13
CA MET A 142 -5.60 6.07 17.14
C MET A 142 -7.03 6.34 16.67
N ARG A 143 -7.28 7.48 16.00
CA ARG A 143 -8.59 7.77 15.38
C ARG A 143 -8.93 6.75 14.30
N LYS A 144 -7.98 6.41 13.42
CA LYS A 144 -8.16 5.37 12.38
C LYS A 144 -8.44 3.99 13.00
N LEU A 145 -7.83 3.67 14.15
CA LEU A 145 -8.14 2.44 14.90
C LEU A 145 -9.56 2.45 15.46
N ILE A 146 -10.02 3.56 16.05
CA ILE A 146 -11.40 3.70 16.53
C ILE A 146 -12.38 3.53 15.37
N GLU A 147 -12.18 4.24 14.26
CA GLU A 147 -13.01 4.12 13.06
C GLU A 147 -13.08 2.68 12.56
N ARG A 148 -11.95 1.96 12.56
CA ARG A 148 -11.91 0.55 12.17
C ARG A 148 -12.64 -0.38 13.13
N ILE A 149 -12.55 -0.13 14.43
CA ILE A 149 -13.29 -0.88 15.45
C ILE A 149 -14.80 -0.68 15.23
N GLU A 150 -15.24 0.57 15.06
CA GLU A 150 -16.65 0.91 14.90
C GLU A 150 -17.22 0.37 13.58
N THR A 151 -16.49 0.53 12.47
CA THR A 151 -16.92 0.05 11.14
C THR A 151 -16.99 -1.48 11.05
N LYS A 152 -16.20 -2.19 11.85
CA LYS A 152 -16.11 -3.66 11.82
C LYS A 152 -16.74 -4.34 13.04
N ALA A 153 -17.46 -3.61 13.88
CA ALA A 153 -18.00 -4.12 15.14
C ALA A 153 -18.87 -5.36 14.97
N ASP A 154 -19.69 -5.39 13.92
CA ASP A 154 -20.63 -6.48 13.63
C ASP A 154 -20.02 -7.61 12.78
N LEU A 155 -18.75 -7.49 12.39
CA LEU A 155 -18.06 -8.51 11.59
C LEU A 155 -17.28 -9.47 12.49
N PRO A 156 -17.28 -10.78 12.20
CA PRO A 156 -16.50 -11.73 12.97
C PRO A 156 -15.00 -11.46 12.83
N ASN A 157 -14.28 -11.37 13.94
CA ASN A 157 -12.84 -11.17 13.97
C ASN A 157 -12.10 -12.47 14.30
N VAL A 158 -12.23 -13.46 13.41
CA VAL A 158 -11.68 -14.82 13.60
C VAL A 158 -10.19 -14.82 13.97
N VAL A 159 -9.39 -13.87 13.45
CA VAL A 159 -7.97 -13.77 13.77
C VAL A 159 -7.76 -13.17 15.16
N GLY A 160 -8.46 -12.07 15.48
CA GLY A 160 -8.38 -11.44 16.80
C GLY A 160 -8.87 -12.37 17.91
N ASP A 161 -9.97 -13.08 17.69
CA ASP A 161 -10.51 -14.05 18.64
C ASP A 161 -9.50 -15.16 18.92
N ARG A 162 -8.89 -15.73 17.87
CA ARG A 162 -7.81 -16.73 18.02
C ARG A 162 -6.55 -16.21 18.71
N LEU A 163 -6.25 -14.92 18.62
CA LEU A 163 -5.10 -14.33 19.31
C LEU A 163 -5.38 -14.13 20.80
N LEU A 164 -6.65 -13.97 21.18
CA LEU A 164 -7.09 -13.72 22.55
C LEU A 164 -7.54 -14.99 23.27
N ASP A 165 -7.97 -16.00 22.51
CA ASP A 165 -8.27 -17.34 23.01
C ASP A 165 -6.97 -18.15 23.15
N ALA A 166 -6.87 -18.96 24.20
CA ALA A 166 -5.66 -19.69 24.54
C ALA A 166 -5.45 -20.98 23.71
N ASP A 167 -6.27 -21.23 22.70
CA ASP A 167 -6.25 -22.49 21.96
C ASP A 167 -5.15 -22.52 20.90
N VAL A 168 -4.24 -23.48 21.05
CA VAL A 168 -3.19 -23.74 20.07
C VAL A 168 -3.74 -24.60 18.94
N HIS A 169 -3.86 -24.01 17.75
CA HIS A 169 -4.34 -24.71 16.57
C HIS A 169 -3.24 -24.91 15.53
N GLY A 170 -2.87 -26.17 15.31
CA GLY A 170 -1.92 -26.60 14.28
C GLY A 170 -0.80 -27.46 14.87
N SER A 171 0.18 -27.75 14.03
CA SER A 171 1.42 -28.43 14.41
C SER A 171 2.54 -27.86 13.53
N PRO A 172 3.82 -27.88 13.96
CA PRO A 172 4.91 -27.42 13.12
C PRO A 172 4.88 -28.13 11.77
N ALA A 173 5.02 -27.36 10.68
CA ALA A 173 5.14 -27.94 9.35
C ALA A 173 6.51 -28.61 9.21
N TRP A 174 6.59 -29.62 8.35
CA TRP A 174 7.89 -30.10 7.90
C TRP A 174 8.53 -29.06 6.99
N VAL A 175 9.78 -28.72 7.27
CA VAL A 175 10.55 -27.74 6.50
C VAL A 175 11.90 -28.36 6.20
N ASP A 176 12.30 -28.36 4.92
CA ASP A 176 13.65 -28.72 4.55
C ASP A 176 14.63 -27.71 5.17
N GLU A 177 15.70 -28.17 5.81
CA GLU A 177 16.56 -27.35 6.67
C GLU A 177 17.46 -26.36 5.90
N LYS A 178 17.56 -26.50 4.57
CA LYS A 178 18.59 -25.81 3.76
C LYS A 178 18.19 -24.66 2.80
N PRO A 179 16.92 -24.33 2.49
CA PRO A 179 16.63 -23.34 1.46
C PRO A 179 16.98 -21.89 1.84
N TYR A 180 17.16 -21.59 3.14
CA TYR A 180 17.28 -20.21 3.64
C TYR A 180 18.53 -19.92 4.49
N GLY A 181 19.35 -20.94 4.76
CA GLY A 181 20.55 -20.83 5.61
C GLY A 181 20.25 -20.31 7.03
N LEU A 182 19.18 -20.81 7.64
CA LEU A 182 18.74 -20.44 8.98
C LEU A 182 19.40 -21.30 10.06
N ASN A 183 19.54 -20.76 11.26
CA ASN A 183 19.96 -21.54 12.42
C ASN A 183 18.80 -22.40 12.98
N PRO A 184 19.06 -23.33 13.92
CA PRO A 184 18.04 -24.23 14.45
C PRO A 184 16.81 -23.51 15.05
N GLU A 185 17.00 -22.41 15.77
CA GLU A 185 15.91 -21.63 16.36
C GLU A 185 15.06 -20.93 15.31
N GLN A 186 15.69 -20.39 14.27
CA GLN A 186 15.02 -19.75 13.14
C GLN A 186 14.27 -20.78 12.29
N ASN A 187 14.83 -21.98 12.08
CA ASN A 187 14.14 -23.09 11.42
C ASN A 187 12.91 -23.55 12.22
N ARG A 188 13.01 -23.60 13.56
CA ARG A 188 11.85 -23.88 14.43
C ARG A 188 10.77 -22.82 14.27
N ALA A 189 11.15 -21.54 14.20
CA ALA A 189 10.22 -20.43 13.99
C ALA A 189 9.55 -20.50 12.59
N LEU A 190 10.30 -20.87 11.55
CA LEU A 190 9.78 -21.10 10.21
C LEU A 190 8.76 -22.25 10.18
N ALA A 191 9.13 -23.41 10.72
CA ALA A 191 8.24 -24.58 10.82
C ALA A 191 6.96 -24.27 11.60
N ALA A 192 7.07 -23.55 12.72
CA ALA A 192 5.91 -23.10 13.50
C ALA A 192 5.01 -22.18 12.66
N SER A 193 5.58 -21.17 12.00
CA SER A 193 4.81 -20.17 11.23
C SER A 193 4.07 -20.75 10.03
N LEU A 194 4.58 -21.84 9.45
CA LEU A 194 3.92 -22.52 8.32
C LEU A 194 2.81 -23.48 8.77
N GLY A 195 2.83 -23.94 10.02
CA GLY A 195 1.97 -25.00 10.52
C GLY A 195 0.91 -24.57 11.54
N PHE A 196 1.19 -23.55 12.35
CA PHE A 196 0.24 -22.99 13.31
C PHE A 196 -0.57 -21.83 12.73
N ARG A 197 -1.77 -21.63 13.28
CA ARG A 197 -2.64 -20.49 12.90
C ARG A 197 -2.14 -19.15 13.45
N ALA A 198 -1.38 -19.16 14.53
CA ALA A 198 -0.72 -18.00 15.11
C ALA A 198 0.65 -18.43 15.67
N THR A 199 1.68 -17.62 15.45
CA THR A 199 3.04 -17.89 15.96
C THR A 199 3.63 -16.58 16.46
N PHE A 200 4.11 -16.59 17.70
CA PHE A 200 4.81 -15.46 18.31
C PHE A 200 6.30 -15.76 18.34
N ILE A 201 7.08 -14.94 17.64
CA ILE A 201 8.54 -15.09 17.57
C ILE A 201 9.17 -13.96 18.37
N GLN A 202 9.80 -14.31 19.48
CA GLN A 202 10.59 -13.37 20.27
C GLN A 202 12.07 -13.54 19.95
N GLY A 203 12.77 -12.42 19.75
CA GLY A 203 14.21 -12.43 19.50
C GLY A 203 14.87 -11.15 19.98
N PRO A 204 15.95 -11.21 20.79
CA PRO A 204 16.77 -10.05 21.12
C PRO A 204 17.30 -9.28 19.89
N PRO A 205 17.81 -8.05 20.06
CA PRO A 205 18.52 -7.34 18.98
C PRO A 205 19.64 -8.21 18.38
N GLY A 206 19.82 -8.15 17.05
CA GLY A 206 20.87 -8.91 16.35
C GLY A 206 20.59 -10.39 16.04
N THR A 207 19.50 -10.98 16.54
CA THR A 207 19.19 -12.43 16.34
C THR A 207 18.65 -12.83 14.95
N GLY A 208 18.73 -11.94 13.97
CA GLY A 208 18.29 -12.24 12.60
C GLY A 208 16.77 -12.31 12.41
N LYS A 209 15.96 -11.67 13.27
CA LYS A 209 14.49 -11.62 13.12
C LYS A 209 14.00 -11.32 11.70
N SER A 210 14.59 -10.30 11.06
CA SER A 210 14.22 -9.91 9.69
C SER A 210 14.52 -11.02 8.66
N LYS A 211 15.65 -11.73 8.83
CA LYS A 211 16.00 -12.89 8.01
C LYS A 211 14.96 -14.01 8.15
N THR A 212 14.54 -14.30 9.38
CA THR A 212 13.47 -15.27 9.65
C THR A 212 12.15 -14.86 9.01
N ILE A 213 11.75 -13.59 9.13
CA ILE A 213 10.53 -13.07 8.50
C ILE A 213 10.59 -13.21 6.97
N GLY A 214 11.72 -12.85 6.35
CA GLY A 214 11.92 -13.00 4.91
C GLY A 214 11.80 -14.45 4.45
N ALA A 215 12.35 -15.40 5.21
CA ALA A 215 12.22 -16.83 4.93
C ALA A 215 10.77 -17.32 5.06
N ILE A 216 10.06 -16.91 6.13
CA ILE A 216 8.63 -17.24 6.34
C ILE A 216 7.78 -16.73 5.18
N ALA A 217 7.93 -15.46 4.82
CA ALA A 217 7.17 -14.84 3.73
C ALA A 217 7.45 -15.54 2.39
N THR A 218 8.71 -15.87 2.12
CA THR A 218 9.09 -16.60 0.89
C THR A 218 8.50 -18.00 0.86
N ALA A 219 8.55 -18.73 1.98
CA ALA A 219 8.00 -20.09 2.07
C ALA A 219 6.47 -20.10 1.89
N LEU A 220 5.76 -19.13 2.47
CA LEU A 220 4.33 -18.96 2.28
C LEU A 220 3.99 -18.63 0.82
N LEU A 221 4.74 -17.71 0.20
CA LEU A 221 4.56 -17.36 -1.21
C LEU A 221 4.76 -18.57 -2.13
N ARG A 222 5.81 -19.36 -1.91
CA ARG A 222 6.09 -20.61 -2.64
C ARG A 222 5.04 -21.70 -2.42
N SER A 223 4.22 -21.57 -1.38
CA SER A 223 3.09 -22.46 -1.08
C SER A 223 1.77 -21.90 -1.63
N ASP A 224 1.83 -21.02 -2.64
CA ASP A 224 0.69 -20.33 -3.27
C ASP A 224 -0.20 -19.56 -2.27
N ARG A 225 0.38 -19.03 -1.18
CA ARG A 225 -0.34 -18.21 -0.21
C ARG A 225 -0.07 -16.72 -0.40
N SER A 226 -1.11 -15.92 -0.23
CA SER A 226 -0.99 -14.47 -0.13
C SER A 226 -0.40 -14.07 1.22
N VAL A 227 0.56 -13.15 1.22
CA VAL A 227 1.23 -12.66 2.43
C VAL A 227 1.08 -11.14 2.52
N LEU A 228 0.63 -10.64 3.66
CA LEU A 228 0.66 -9.22 4.01
C LEU A 228 1.70 -9.00 5.11
N ILE A 229 2.74 -8.23 4.81
CA ILE A 229 3.76 -7.82 5.77
C ILE A 229 3.45 -6.40 6.22
N VAL A 230 3.30 -6.20 7.53
CA VAL A 230 3.06 -4.89 8.14
C VAL A 230 4.03 -4.66 9.29
N SER A 231 4.39 -3.41 9.52
CA SER A 231 5.22 -2.99 10.66
C SER A 231 4.89 -1.55 11.04
N HIS A 232 5.31 -1.14 12.23
CA HIS A 232 5.17 0.23 12.71
C HIS A 232 6.04 1.23 11.93
N THR A 233 7.15 0.79 11.33
CA THR A 233 8.07 1.68 10.59
C THR A 233 8.31 1.22 9.17
N ASN A 234 8.46 2.19 8.24
CA ASN A 234 8.78 1.91 6.84
C ASN A 234 10.09 1.14 6.71
N ALA A 235 11.12 1.52 7.48
CA ALA A 235 12.42 0.85 7.46
C ALA A 235 12.34 -0.64 7.84
N ALA A 236 11.44 -1.02 8.76
CA ALA A 236 11.26 -2.42 9.14
C ALA A 236 10.60 -3.24 8.02
N VAL A 237 9.61 -2.67 7.31
CA VAL A 237 9.00 -3.30 6.13
C VAL A 237 10.05 -3.46 5.02
N ASP A 238 10.81 -2.41 4.73
CA ASP A 238 11.83 -2.42 3.69
C ASP A 238 12.90 -3.48 3.97
N LYS A 239 13.34 -3.59 5.23
CA LYS A 239 14.30 -4.61 5.65
C LYS A 239 13.73 -6.02 5.48
N ALA A 240 12.50 -6.28 5.92
CA ALA A 240 11.87 -7.59 5.75
C ALA A 240 11.73 -7.96 4.26
N LEU A 241 11.37 -6.98 3.43
CA LEU A 241 11.24 -7.15 1.98
C LEU A 241 12.59 -7.45 1.32
N LEU A 242 13.68 -6.79 1.72
CA LEU A 242 15.02 -7.07 1.19
C LEU A 242 15.53 -8.46 1.60
N GLU A 243 15.25 -8.89 2.84
CA GLU A 243 15.58 -10.26 3.29
C GLU A 243 14.77 -11.30 2.51
N MET A 244 13.47 -11.05 2.24
CA MET A 244 12.65 -11.88 1.37
C MET A 244 13.22 -11.92 -0.06
N ASN A 245 13.61 -10.76 -0.59
CA ASN A 245 14.15 -10.61 -1.94
C ASN A 245 15.42 -11.44 -2.18
N ALA A 246 16.22 -11.69 -1.13
CA ALA A 246 17.41 -12.53 -1.19
C ALA A 246 17.08 -14.01 -1.48
N TYR A 247 15.82 -14.43 -1.28
CA TYR A 247 15.36 -15.79 -1.50
C TYR A 247 14.46 -15.95 -2.73
N LEU A 248 14.15 -14.86 -3.44
CA LEU A 248 13.24 -14.85 -4.59
C LEU A 248 14.00 -14.88 -5.91
N ASP A 249 13.44 -15.62 -6.86
CA ASP A 249 13.82 -15.56 -8.27
C ASP A 249 13.34 -14.24 -8.91
N ASP A 250 13.80 -13.95 -10.13
CA ASP A 250 13.40 -12.75 -10.89
C ASP A 250 11.90 -12.72 -11.21
N GLU A 251 11.32 -13.87 -11.52
CA GLU A 251 9.99 -13.96 -12.12
C GLU A 251 8.87 -13.43 -11.19
N PRO A 252 8.78 -13.81 -9.90
CA PRO A 252 7.81 -13.25 -8.98
C PRO A 252 7.87 -11.72 -8.87
N ARG A 253 9.06 -11.13 -8.99
CA ARG A 253 9.26 -9.67 -8.94
C ARG A 253 8.74 -9.01 -10.19
N ARG A 254 9.13 -9.52 -11.37
CA ARG A 254 8.74 -8.97 -12.67
C ARG A 254 7.23 -9.03 -12.90
N GLN A 255 6.57 -10.08 -12.40
CA GLN A 255 5.12 -10.23 -12.46
C GLN A 255 4.36 -9.35 -11.45
N GLY A 256 5.06 -8.76 -10.47
CA GLY A 256 4.46 -7.99 -9.40
C GLY A 256 3.72 -8.85 -8.38
N LEU A 257 4.19 -10.07 -8.11
CA LEU A 257 3.67 -10.92 -7.03
C LEU A 257 4.12 -10.43 -5.65
N VAL A 258 5.24 -9.70 -5.60
CA VAL A 258 5.78 -9.08 -4.38
C VAL A 258 5.88 -7.59 -4.61
N ILE A 259 5.13 -6.81 -3.83
CA ILE A 259 5.00 -5.37 -4.01
C ILE A 259 5.11 -4.65 -2.66
N ARG A 260 5.93 -3.61 -2.62
CA ARG A 260 5.98 -2.58 -1.58
C ARG A 260 4.97 -1.49 -1.91
N VAL A 261 3.97 -1.34 -1.03
CA VAL A 261 2.99 -0.26 -1.10
C VAL A 261 3.46 0.90 -0.24
N GLY A 262 3.52 2.11 -0.79
CA GLY A 262 4.04 3.32 -0.12
C GLY A 262 5.54 3.53 -0.37
N ASP A 263 6.07 4.64 0.13
CA ASP A 263 7.44 5.06 -0.15
C ASP A 263 8.47 4.32 0.70
N PRO A 264 9.46 3.64 0.08
CA PRO A 264 10.55 3.03 0.81
C PRO A 264 11.54 4.08 1.31
N ARG A 265 12.10 3.85 2.50
CA ARG A 265 13.24 4.58 3.06
C ARG A 265 14.57 3.97 2.65
N ASP A 266 14.63 2.65 2.48
CA ASP A 266 15.86 2.00 2.04
C ASP A 266 16.11 2.29 0.55
N ILE A 267 17.16 3.07 0.27
CA ILE A 267 17.50 3.51 -1.08
C ILE A 267 17.77 2.34 -2.04
N ARG A 268 18.19 1.18 -1.53
CA ARG A 268 18.43 -0.02 -2.34
C ARG A 268 17.16 -0.51 -3.04
N LEU A 269 15.98 -0.26 -2.46
CA LEU A 269 14.71 -0.60 -3.11
C LEU A 269 14.45 0.28 -4.33
N LYS A 270 14.83 1.55 -4.29
CA LYS A 270 14.68 2.47 -5.44
C LYS A 270 15.74 2.22 -6.51
N GLU A 271 16.99 2.04 -6.09
CA GLU A 271 18.14 1.98 -7.02
C GLU A 271 18.40 0.59 -7.58
N ARG A 272 18.27 -0.46 -6.75
CA ARG A 272 18.68 -1.83 -7.13
C ARG A 272 17.51 -2.77 -7.35
N HIS A 273 16.37 -2.49 -6.74
CA HIS A 273 15.20 -3.37 -6.80
C HIS A 273 13.89 -2.63 -7.11
N PRO A 274 13.85 -1.77 -8.15
CA PRO A 274 12.64 -1.01 -8.48
C PRO A 274 11.45 -1.91 -8.83
N ASP A 275 11.69 -3.13 -9.32
CA ASP A 275 10.65 -4.13 -9.59
C ASP A 275 9.92 -4.65 -8.33
N LEU A 276 10.32 -4.23 -7.14
CA LEU A 276 9.57 -4.49 -5.90
C LEU A 276 8.59 -3.37 -5.57
N LEU A 277 8.59 -2.24 -6.29
CA LEU A 277 7.77 -1.08 -5.97
C LEU A 277 6.45 -1.08 -6.72
N LEU A 278 5.38 -0.66 -6.03
CA LEU A 278 4.06 -0.52 -6.65
C LEU A 278 4.09 0.48 -7.82
N SER A 279 4.79 1.61 -7.66
CA SER A 279 4.90 2.66 -8.66
C SER A 279 5.46 2.13 -9.98
N THR A 280 6.55 1.36 -9.93
CA THR A 280 7.17 0.73 -11.11
C THR A 280 6.19 -0.15 -11.87
N HIS A 281 5.42 -0.97 -11.18
CA HIS A 281 4.43 -1.84 -11.80
C HIS A 281 3.22 -1.08 -12.35
N ALA A 282 2.78 -0.04 -11.62
CA ALA A 282 1.70 0.84 -12.06
C ALA A 282 2.09 1.58 -13.35
N GLU A 283 3.30 2.14 -13.42
CA GLU A 283 3.85 2.79 -14.60
C GLU A 283 3.98 1.83 -15.79
N ARG A 284 4.56 0.64 -15.57
CA ARG A 284 4.70 -0.39 -16.61
C ARG A 284 3.34 -0.80 -17.19
N ARG A 285 2.34 -1.04 -16.33
CA ARG A 285 0.98 -1.42 -16.77
C ARG A 285 0.27 -0.25 -17.47
N SER A 286 0.44 0.98 -16.97
CA SER A 286 -0.11 2.18 -17.59
C SER A 286 0.43 2.37 -19.01
N GLN A 287 1.75 2.24 -19.19
CA GLN A 287 2.37 2.34 -20.50
C GLN A 287 1.88 1.24 -21.45
N ALA A 288 1.83 -0.02 -20.99
CA ALA A 288 1.34 -1.12 -21.80
C ALA A 288 -0.13 -0.93 -22.24
N LEU A 289 -0.98 -0.35 -21.38
CA LEU A 289 -2.35 0.00 -21.73
C LEU A 289 -2.42 1.16 -22.73
N ALA A 290 -1.57 2.18 -22.58
CA ALA A 290 -1.48 3.30 -23.51
C ALA A 290 -1.04 2.83 -24.91
N ASP A 291 -0.03 1.97 -25.00
CA ASP A 291 0.47 1.41 -26.25
C ASP A 291 -0.61 0.56 -26.93
N ARG A 292 -1.30 -0.30 -26.17
CA ARG A 292 -2.40 -1.12 -26.68
C ARG A 292 -3.56 -0.27 -27.20
N ARG A 293 -3.90 0.82 -26.51
CA ARG A 293 -4.92 1.78 -26.97
C ARG A 293 -4.53 2.40 -28.32
N THR A 294 -3.29 2.85 -28.45
CA THR A 294 -2.78 3.45 -29.70
C THR A 294 -2.80 2.43 -30.84
N GLY A 295 -2.39 1.19 -30.60
CA GLY A 295 -2.46 0.11 -31.59
C GLY A 295 -3.88 -0.20 -32.04
N LEU A 296 -4.83 -0.27 -31.10
CA LEU A 296 -6.25 -0.47 -31.43
C LEU A 296 -6.84 0.69 -32.23
N HIS A 297 -6.46 1.93 -31.94
CA HIS A 297 -6.89 3.09 -32.71
C HIS A 297 -6.38 3.04 -34.16
N HIS A 298 -5.13 2.62 -34.35
CA HIS A 298 -4.57 2.44 -35.69
C HIS A 298 -5.31 1.33 -36.47
N VAL A 299 -5.62 0.21 -35.82
CA VAL A 299 -6.42 -0.87 -36.44
C VAL A 299 -7.83 -0.36 -36.78
N GLN A 300 -8.44 0.44 -35.91
CA GLN A 300 -9.74 1.04 -36.16
C GLN A 300 -9.72 1.97 -37.38
N GLU A 301 -8.71 2.83 -37.52
CA GLU A 301 -8.52 3.71 -38.69
C GLU A 301 -8.38 2.90 -39.97
N GLN A 302 -7.53 1.87 -39.98
CA GLN A 302 -7.34 0.99 -41.14
C GLN A 302 -8.65 0.28 -41.54
N CYS A 303 -9.42 -0.20 -40.57
CA CYS A 303 -10.73 -0.81 -40.82
C CYS A 303 -11.72 0.21 -41.38
N MET A 304 -11.76 1.44 -40.86
CA MET A 304 -12.61 2.51 -41.38
C MET A 304 -12.25 2.88 -42.83
N GLU A 305 -10.97 2.93 -43.18
CA GLU A 305 -10.53 3.16 -44.56
C GLU A 305 -10.99 2.03 -45.50
N LYS A 306 -10.86 0.77 -45.07
CA LYS A 306 -11.34 -0.39 -45.84
C LYS A 306 -12.85 -0.33 -46.04
N VAL A 307 -13.63 0.02 -45.01
CA VAL A 307 -15.08 0.20 -45.11
C VAL A 307 -15.43 1.30 -46.11
N LYS A 308 -14.80 2.48 -46.02
CA LYS A 308 -15.00 3.57 -46.98
C LYS A 308 -14.70 3.15 -48.42
N ALA A 309 -13.61 2.43 -48.63
CA ALA A 309 -13.24 1.91 -49.94
C ALA A 309 -14.25 0.89 -50.49
N LEU A 310 -14.81 0.05 -49.61
CA LEU A 310 -15.85 -0.92 -49.98
C LEU A 310 -17.17 -0.22 -50.33
N CYS A 311 -17.62 0.73 -49.52
CA CYS A 311 -18.81 1.54 -49.78
C CYS A 311 -18.72 2.23 -51.14
N LYS A 312 -17.58 2.87 -51.43
CA LYS A 312 -17.35 3.52 -52.73
C LYS A 312 -17.45 2.55 -53.91
N LYS A 313 -16.98 1.30 -53.75
CA LYS A 313 -17.12 0.27 -54.79
C LYS A 313 -18.57 -0.19 -54.96
N ILE A 314 -19.32 -0.33 -53.87
CA ILE A 314 -20.75 -0.69 -53.90
C ILE A 314 -21.54 0.40 -54.61
N GLU A 315 -21.35 1.66 -54.24
CA GLU A 315 -22.00 2.81 -54.88
C GLU A 315 -21.74 2.85 -56.39
N LEU A 316 -20.47 2.65 -56.81
CA LEU A 316 -20.10 2.56 -58.22
C LEU A 316 -20.82 1.41 -58.93
N HIS A 317 -20.95 0.25 -58.28
CA HIS A 317 -21.65 -0.90 -58.86
C HIS A 317 -23.15 -0.65 -59.00
N GLU A 318 -23.79 -0.07 -57.98
CA GLU A 318 -25.20 0.32 -58.02
C GLU A 318 -25.47 1.33 -59.14
N TRP A 319 -24.58 2.31 -59.31
CA TRP A 319 -24.70 3.31 -60.36
C TRP A 319 -24.60 2.71 -61.77
N VAL A 320 -23.66 1.77 -61.98
CA VAL A 320 -23.53 1.06 -63.25
C VAL A 320 -24.74 0.16 -63.53
N CYS A 321 -25.28 -0.50 -62.51
CA CYS A 321 -26.48 -1.34 -62.65
C CYS A 321 -27.77 -0.54 -62.92
N LEU A 322 -27.85 0.72 -62.50
CA LEU A 322 -28.97 1.62 -62.78
C LEU A 322 -28.89 2.32 -64.15
N ALA A 323 -27.71 2.32 -64.78
CA ALA A 323 -27.44 2.99 -66.06
C ALA A 323 -27.58 2.08 -67.29
N VAL A 324 -27.94 0.81 -67.11
CA VAL A 324 -28.28 -0.18 -68.15
C VAL A 324 -29.78 -0.40 -68.17
#